data_AF-A0A943CKF0-F1
#
_entry.id   AF-A0A943CKF0-F1
#
_cell.length_a   1.000
_cell.length_b   1.000
_cell.length_c   1.000
_cell.angle_alpha   90.00
_cell.angle_beta   90.00
_cell.angle_gamma   90.00
#
_symmetry.space_group_name_H-M   'P 1'
#
loop_
_entity.id
_entity.type
_entity.pdbx_description
1 polymer ?
#
loop_
_entity_poly.entity_id
_entity_poly.type
_entity_poly.pdbx_seq_one_letter_code
_entity_poly.pdbx_strand_id
1 'polypeptide(L)'
;MQLDSSFYNRYIDMFDSYMYKMFGTDIEKIETICKFENRGFFRLEYNYYPHNYRIVVENEIRTFDITIFDVEQASNSLYRICKFNNQLNTECIEEAINLLKSVLSKNEFNLYFHKDGKLYKKNAEGIKRVKDIKELLNEREKRCK
;
A
#
# COMPACT_ATOMS: atom_id res chain seq x y z
N MET A 1 4.58 -10.58 24.60
CA MET A 1 3.53 -10.93 23.61
C MET A 1 4.11 -11.94 22.65
N GLN A 2 3.54 -13.13 22.59
CA GLN A 2 3.98 -14.23 21.73
C GLN A 2 3.58 -13.91 20.27
N LEU A 3 4.53 -14.07 19.35
CA LEU A 3 4.31 -13.86 17.91
C LEU A 3 3.84 -15.17 17.28
N ASP A 4 2.65 -15.61 17.64
CA ASP A 4 2.04 -16.83 17.14
C ASP A 4 0.97 -16.53 16.08
N SER A 5 0.35 -17.57 15.52
CA SER A 5 -0.70 -17.42 14.52
C SER A 5 -1.90 -16.59 15.01
N SER A 6 -2.23 -16.65 16.30
CA SER A 6 -3.34 -15.87 16.86
C SER A 6 -3.02 -14.38 16.87
N PHE A 7 -1.76 -14.03 17.15
CA PHE A 7 -1.26 -12.66 17.07
C PHE A 7 -1.44 -12.11 15.65
N TYR A 8 -0.99 -12.84 14.62
CA TYR A 8 -1.08 -12.37 13.23
C TYR A 8 -2.51 -12.34 12.68
N ASN A 9 -3.32 -13.36 12.98
CA ASN A 9 -4.73 -13.41 12.56
C ASN A 9 -5.51 -12.18 13.05
N ARG A 10 -5.28 -11.75 14.30
CA ARG A 10 -5.90 -10.53 14.82
C ARG A 10 -5.61 -9.30 13.95
N TYR A 11 -4.40 -9.15 13.42
CA TYR A 11 -4.07 -8.01 12.55
C TYR A 11 -4.67 -8.14 11.17
N ILE A 12 -4.74 -9.35 10.62
CA ILE A 12 -5.44 -9.62 9.36
C ILE A 12 -6.91 -9.20 9.47
N ASP A 13 -7.60 -9.67 10.51
CA ASP A 13 -9.00 -9.32 10.76
C ASP A 13 -9.19 -7.80 10.92
N MET A 14 -8.21 -7.14 11.54
CA MET A 14 -8.23 -5.70 11.74
C MET A 14 -8.03 -4.92 10.43
N PHE A 15 -7.10 -5.36 9.56
CA PHE A 15 -6.97 -4.81 8.21
C PHE A 15 -8.27 -4.94 7.43
N ASP A 16 -8.87 -6.13 7.41
CA ASP A 16 -10.15 -6.36 6.71
C ASP A 16 -11.26 -5.46 7.26
N SER A 17 -11.42 -5.43 8.59
CA SER A 17 -12.44 -4.62 9.25
C SER A 17 -12.30 -3.14 8.89
N TYR A 18 -11.08 -2.59 8.95
CA TYR A 18 -10.87 -1.18 8.63
C TYR A 18 -11.00 -0.88 7.13
N MET A 19 -10.51 -1.77 6.25
CA MET A 19 -10.71 -1.64 4.80
C MET A 19 -12.20 -1.55 4.48
N TYR A 20 -13.02 -2.49 4.95
CA TYR A 20 -14.47 -2.47 4.68
C TYR A 20 -15.18 -1.30 5.36
N LYS A 21 -14.81 -0.95 6.60
CA LYS A 21 -15.39 0.20 7.31
C LYS A 21 -15.14 1.51 6.55
N MET A 22 -13.94 1.69 5.99
CA MET A 22 -13.53 2.96 5.38
C MET A 22 -13.90 3.05 3.91
N PHE A 23 -13.76 1.98 3.14
CA PHE A 23 -13.98 1.99 1.69
C PHE A 23 -15.38 1.49 1.29
N GLY A 24 -16.07 0.75 2.15
CA GLY A 24 -17.39 0.21 1.85
C GLY A 24 -17.36 -0.65 0.59
N THR A 25 -18.22 -0.32 -0.38
CA THR A 25 -18.34 -1.03 -1.66
C THR A 25 -17.25 -0.71 -2.67
N ASP A 26 -16.37 0.26 -2.40
CA ASP A 26 -15.28 0.64 -3.31
C ASP A 26 -14.10 -0.33 -3.24
N ILE A 27 -14.07 -1.23 -2.25
CA ILE A 27 -13.03 -2.23 -2.05
C ILE A 27 -13.59 -3.64 -2.03
N GLU A 28 -12.84 -4.57 -2.63
CA GLU A 28 -13.13 -6.00 -2.60
C GLU A 28 -11.86 -6.76 -2.20
N LYS A 29 -11.96 -7.71 -1.27
CA LYS A 29 -10.86 -8.60 -0.93
C LYS A 29 -10.71 -9.71 -1.97
N ILE A 30 -9.48 -9.93 -2.42
CA ILE A 30 -9.15 -10.89 -3.47
C ILE A 30 -8.47 -12.13 -2.90
N GLU A 31 -7.46 -11.95 -2.05
CA GLU A 31 -6.66 -13.06 -1.56
C GLU A 31 -6.14 -12.80 -0.14
N THR A 32 -5.90 -13.89 0.59
CA THR A 32 -5.10 -13.91 1.82
C THR A 32 -4.12 -15.06 1.75
N ILE A 33 -2.84 -14.73 1.88
CA ILE A 33 -1.76 -15.70 1.98
C ILE A 33 -1.17 -15.58 3.38
N CYS A 34 -1.14 -16.67 4.13
CA CYS A 34 -0.53 -16.73 5.46
C CYS A 34 0.57 -17.79 5.48
N LYS A 35 1.77 -17.42 5.93
CA LYS A 35 2.92 -18.31 6.15
C LYS A 35 3.55 -17.96 7.48
N PHE A 36 2.85 -18.22 8.58
CA PHE A 36 3.26 -17.77 9.91
C PHE A 36 4.55 -18.44 10.40
N GLU A 37 4.84 -19.65 9.93
CA GLU A 37 6.11 -20.33 10.10
C GLU A 37 7.29 -19.55 9.49
N ASN A 38 7.03 -18.74 8.46
CA ASN A 38 8.00 -17.84 7.85
C ASN A 38 7.97 -16.47 8.53
N ARG A 39 8.40 -16.43 9.80
CA ARG A 39 8.52 -15.19 10.59
C ARG A 39 7.20 -14.40 10.69
N GLY A 40 6.07 -15.10 10.69
CA GLY A 40 4.77 -14.47 10.84
C GLY A 40 4.24 -13.79 9.58
N PHE A 41 4.68 -14.20 8.40
CA PHE A 41 4.30 -13.56 7.14
C PHE A 41 2.81 -13.72 6.83
N PHE A 42 2.20 -12.63 6.36
CA PHE A 42 0.92 -12.58 5.68
C PHE A 42 0.94 -11.55 4.54
N ARG A 43 0.08 -11.79 3.56
CA ARG A 43 -0.22 -10.89 2.46
C ARG A 43 -1.72 -10.84 2.23
N LEU A 44 -2.25 -9.62 2.11
CA LEU A 44 -3.66 -9.36 1.82
C LEU A 44 -3.73 -8.59 0.51
N GLU A 45 -4.61 -9.02 -0.39
CA GLU A 45 -4.84 -8.35 -1.67
C GLU A 45 -6.28 -7.86 -1.77
N TYR A 46 -6.43 -6.63 -2.25
CA TYR A 46 -7.72 -5.99 -2.47
C TYR A 46 -7.77 -5.32 -3.84
N ASN A 47 -8.94 -5.30 -4.47
CA ASN A 47 -9.25 -4.44 -5.59
C ASN A 47 -9.93 -3.16 -5.08
N TYR A 48 -9.47 -2.01 -5.59
CA TYR A 48 -10.10 -0.72 -5.40
C TYR A 48 -10.71 -0.25 -6.72
N TYR A 49 -12.04 -0.25 -6.80
CA TYR A 49 -12.77 -0.10 -8.06
C TYR A 49 -12.72 1.29 -8.69
N PRO A 50 -12.79 2.42 -7.96
CA PRO A 50 -12.88 3.75 -8.58
C PRO A 50 -11.77 4.05 -9.60
N HIS A 51 -10.59 3.46 -9.41
CA HIS A 51 -9.45 3.61 -10.32
C HIS A 51 -8.86 2.27 -10.79
N ASN A 52 -9.51 1.14 -10.48
CA ASN A 52 -9.02 -0.21 -10.76
C ASN A 52 -7.59 -0.47 -10.24
N TYR A 53 -7.31 -0.01 -9.03
CA TYR A 53 -6.03 -0.28 -8.38
C TYR A 53 -6.08 -1.60 -7.61
N ARG A 54 -4.97 -2.33 -7.62
CA ARG A 54 -4.76 -3.46 -6.73
C ARG A 54 -3.94 -2.98 -5.53
N ILE A 55 -4.45 -3.21 -4.33
CA ILE A 55 -3.84 -2.83 -3.07
C ILE A 55 -3.29 -4.09 -2.42
N VAL A 56 -2.01 -4.08 -2.07
CA VAL A 56 -1.34 -5.21 -1.42
C VAL A 56 -0.81 -4.76 -0.07
N VAL A 57 -1.22 -5.45 0.99
CA VAL A 57 -0.67 -5.30 2.35
C VAL A 57 0.22 -6.49 2.64
N GLU A 58 1.48 -6.25 3.00
CA GLU A 58 2.42 -7.29 3.42
C GLU A 58 3.05 -6.90 4.75
N ASN A 59 3.20 -7.85 5.67
CA ASN A 59 3.92 -7.61 6.91
C ASN A 59 5.38 -8.10 6.86
N GLU A 60 6.20 -7.43 7.66
CA GLU A 60 7.54 -7.87 8.02
C GLU A 60 7.63 -7.92 9.55
N ILE A 61 7.30 -9.09 10.11
CA ILE A 61 7.28 -9.37 11.56
C ILE A 61 6.36 -8.40 12.32
N ARG A 62 6.86 -7.22 12.71
CA ARG A 62 6.19 -6.19 13.50
C ARG A 62 5.91 -4.91 12.73
N THR A 63 6.17 -4.88 11.44
CA THR A 63 5.84 -3.75 10.56
C THR A 63 5.03 -4.22 9.36
N PHE A 64 4.48 -3.29 8.59
CA PHE A 64 3.81 -3.59 7.33
C PHE A 64 4.13 -2.55 6.25
N ASP A 65 3.87 -2.91 5.00
CA ASP A 65 3.84 -1.99 3.86
C ASP A 65 2.51 -2.15 3.13
N ILE A 66 2.07 -1.07 2.48
CA ILE A 66 0.90 -1.04 1.63
C ILE A 66 1.36 -0.55 0.25
N THR A 67 1.25 -1.41 -0.77
CA THR A 67 1.63 -1.07 -2.14
C THR A 67 0.40 -0.96 -3.02
N ILE A 68 0.35 0.09 -3.83
CA ILE A 68 -0.70 0.37 -4.81
C ILE A 68 -0.17 0.01 -6.19
N PHE A 69 -0.90 -0.82 -6.93
CA PHE A 69 -0.58 -1.22 -8.30
C PHE A 69 -1.71 -0.78 -9.24
N ASP A 70 -1.37 -0.35 -10.45
CA ASP A 70 -2.33 -0.29 -11.54
C ASP A 70 -2.42 -1.61 -12.31
N VAL A 71 -3.34 -1.65 -13.27
CA VAL A 71 -3.59 -2.80 -14.14
C VAL A 71 -2.39 -3.18 -15.02
N GLU A 72 -1.42 -2.27 -15.21
CA GLU A 72 -0.18 -2.50 -15.97
C GLU A 72 1.01 -2.83 -15.06
N GLN A 73 0.76 -3.09 -13.77
CA GLN A 73 1.75 -3.41 -12.74
C GLN A 73 2.72 -2.27 -12.41
N ALA A 74 2.42 -1.04 -12.82
CA ALA A 74 3.11 0.12 -12.26
C ALA A 74 2.69 0.30 -10.80
N SER A 75 3.65 0.60 -9.94
CA SER A 75 3.46 0.50 -8.49
C SER A 75 4.04 1.67 -7.73
N ASN A 76 3.51 1.91 -6.53
CA ASN A 76 4.16 2.75 -5.54
C ASN A 76 3.72 2.35 -4.13
N SER A 77 4.62 2.45 -3.15
CA SER A 77 4.25 2.20 -1.76
C SER A 77 3.62 3.43 -1.14
N LEU A 78 2.60 3.22 -0.30
CA LEU A 78 1.92 4.27 0.45
C LEU A 78 2.94 5.07 1.27
N TYR A 79 3.88 4.38 1.91
CA TYR A 79 4.93 5.01 2.73
C TYR A 79 5.82 5.96 1.92
N ARG A 80 6.04 5.68 0.63
CA ARG A 80 6.77 6.59 -0.27
C ARG A 80 5.93 7.81 -0.66
N ILE A 81 4.62 7.63 -0.83
CA ILE A 81 3.69 8.72 -1.16
C ILE A 81 3.53 9.67 0.02
N CYS A 82 3.32 9.11 1.22
CA CYS A 82 3.19 9.84 2.47
C CYS A 82 3.75 8.98 3.61
N LYS A 83 4.68 9.54 4.41
CA LYS A 83 5.28 8.80 5.53
C LYS A 83 4.28 8.67 6.67
N PHE A 84 4.21 7.49 7.26
CA PHE A 84 3.39 7.19 8.45
C PHE A 84 4.11 6.16 9.32
N ASN A 85 3.66 5.97 10.55
CA ASN A 85 4.20 4.92 11.41
C ASN A 85 3.64 3.55 10.96
N ASN A 86 4.50 2.65 10.49
CA ASN A 86 4.10 1.37 9.92
C ASN A 86 4.25 0.18 10.89
N GLN A 87 4.28 0.45 12.20
CA GLN A 87 4.26 -0.61 13.22
C GLN A 87 2.95 -1.39 13.16
N LEU A 88 3.02 -2.70 13.33
CA LEU A 88 1.88 -3.61 13.32
C LEU A 88 1.14 -3.53 14.66
N ASN A 89 0.36 -2.46 14.82
CA ASN A 89 -0.52 -2.20 15.95
C ASN A 89 -1.82 -1.55 15.45
N THR A 90 -2.83 -1.47 16.31
CA THR A 90 -4.16 -0.96 15.95
C THR A 90 -4.15 0.48 15.44
N GLU A 91 -3.49 1.38 16.15
CA GLU A 91 -3.46 2.82 15.82
C GLU A 91 -2.80 3.06 14.46
N CYS A 92 -1.64 2.43 14.23
CA CYS A 92 -0.89 2.56 12.98
C CYS A 92 -1.64 1.97 11.78
N ILE A 93 -2.39 0.88 11.96
CA ILE A 93 -3.20 0.29 10.89
C ILE A 93 -4.37 1.21 10.53
N GLU A 94 -5.08 1.73 11.53
CA GLU A 94 -6.19 2.67 11.29
C GLU A 94 -5.70 3.95 10.60
N GLU A 95 -4.57 4.51 11.05
CA GLU A 95 -3.96 5.69 10.43
C GLU A 95 -3.56 5.41 8.97
N ALA A 96 -2.90 4.28 8.71
CA ALA A 96 -2.45 3.91 7.37
C ALA A 96 -3.62 3.71 6.40
N ILE A 97 -4.72 3.09 6.83
CA ILE A 97 -5.90 2.87 5.96
C ILE A 97 -6.65 4.19 5.70
N ASN A 98 -6.73 5.09 6.69
CA ASN A 98 -7.25 6.45 6.47
C ASN A 98 -6.39 7.21 5.46
N LEU A 99 -5.07 7.12 5.59
CA LEU A 99 -4.13 7.75 4.66
C LEU A 99 -4.24 7.16 3.25
N LEU A 100 -4.35 5.83 3.14
CA LEU A 100 -4.59 5.14 1.88
C LEU A 100 -5.86 5.67 1.22
N LYS A 101 -6.97 5.78 1.95
CA LYS A 101 -8.23 6.31 1.41
C LYS A 101 -8.07 7.73 0.89
N SER A 102 -7.39 8.60 1.64
CA SER A 102 -7.11 9.97 1.23
C SER A 102 -6.28 10.02 -0.07
N VAL A 103 -5.21 9.22 -0.15
CA VAL A 103 -4.33 9.12 -1.33
C VAL A 103 -5.09 8.61 -2.55
N LEU A 104 -5.88 7.55 -2.41
CA LEU A 104 -6.67 6.96 -3.50
C LEU A 104 -7.81 7.87 -3.97
N SER A 105 -8.41 8.64 -3.05
CA SER A 105 -9.49 9.58 -3.36
C SER A 105 -8.97 10.80 -4.13
N LYS A 106 -7.82 11.36 -3.71
CA LYS A 106 -7.18 12.46 -4.44
C LYS A 106 -6.61 11.98 -5.78
N ASN A 107 -6.08 10.76 -5.82
CA ASN A 107 -5.42 10.17 -6.99
C ASN A 107 -4.28 11.03 -7.58
N GLU A 108 -3.65 11.86 -6.74
CA GLU A 108 -2.57 12.78 -7.09
C GLU A 108 -1.20 12.19 -6.73
N PHE A 109 -0.90 11.00 -7.25
CA PHE A 109 0.38 10.34 -7.01
C PHE A 109 1.00 9.77 -8.27
N ASN A 110 2.27 9.36 -8.14
CA ASN A 110 3.02 8.73 -9.22
C ASN A 110 3.06 7.24 -8.95
N LEU A 111 2.82 6.44 -9.98
CA LEU A 111 3.20 5.03 -10.04
C LEU A 111 4.50 4.90 -10.81
N TYR A 112 5.24 3.84 -10.56
CA TYR A 112 6.53 3.59 -11.18
C TYR A 112 6.64 2.19 -11.74
N PHE A 113 7.30 2.06 -12.88
CA PHE A 113 7.58 0.78 -13.52
C PHE A 113 8.92 0.82 -14.26
N HIS A 114 9.48 -0.36 -14.49
CA HIS A 114 10.69 -0.52 -15.29
C HIS A 114 10.35 -1.05 -16.68
N LYS A 115 10.97 -0.47 -17.70
CA LYS A 115 10.90 -0.93 -19.09
C LYS A 115 12.27 -0.73 -19.74
N ASP A 116 12.80 -1.77 -20.38
CA ASP A 116 14.12 -1.75 -21.06
C ASP A 116 15.26 -1.23 -20.17
N GLY A 117 15.28 -1.67 -18.90
CA GLY A 117 16.28 -1.24 -17.90
C GLY A 117 16.14 0.21 -17.42
N LYS A 118 15.07 0.92 -17.80
CA LYS A 118 14.83 2.33 -17.46
C LYS A 118 13.61 2.47 -16.56
N LEU A 119 13.68 3.40 -15.61
CA LEU A 119 12.58 3.75 -14.71
C LEU A 119 11.66 4.80 -15.35
N TYR A 120 10.36 4.56 -15.24
CA TYR A 120 9.31 5.47 -15.68
C TYR A 120 8.39 5.80 -14.52
N LYS A 121 7.83 7.01 -14.54
CA LYS A 121 6.72 7.43 -13.69
C LYS A 121 5.45 7.59 -14.53
N LYS A 122 4.33 7.21 -13.97
CA LYS A 122 2.99 7.27 -14.55
C LYS A 122 2.05 7.99 -13.60
N ASN A 123 1.30 8.94 -14.13
CA ASN A 123 0.26 9.70 -13.40
C ASN A 123 -0.77 10.24 -14.41
N ALA A 124 -1.66 11.13 -13.97
CA ALA A 124 -2.68 11.74 -14.82
C ALA A 124 -2.12 12.57 -16.01
N GLU A 125 -0.88 13.06 -15.93
CA GLU A 125 -0.20 13.77 -17.03
C GLU A 125 0.42 12.81 -18.06
N GLY A 126 0.32 11.50 -17.84
CA GLY A 126 0.89 10.45 -18.68
C GLY A 126 2.18 9.85 -18.14
N ILE A 127 2.99 9.30 -19.05
CA ILE A 127 4.19 8.53 -18.73
C ILE A 127 5.44 9.35 -19.03
N LYS A 128 6.34 9.47 -18.06
CA LYS A 128 7.62 10.19 -18.19
C LYS A 128 8.77 9.33 -17.69
N ARG A 129 9.89 9.33 -18.41
CA ARG A 129 11.12 8.65 -17.95
C ARG A 129 11.73 9.43 -16.79
N VAL A 130 12.08 8.73 -15.70
CA VAL A 130 12.87 9.29 -14.60
C VAL A 130 14.33 9.29 -15.02
N LYS A 131 14.95 10.47 -15.08
CA LYS A 131 16.36 10.61 -15.51
C LYS A 131 17.30 10.76 -14.33
N ASP A 132 16.85 11.40 -13.26
CA ASP A 132 17.59 11.54 -12.01
C ASP A 132 16.80 10.89 -10.86
N ILE A 133 17.45 10.01 -10.11
CA ILE A 133 16.82 9.33 -8.98
C ILE A 133 16.46 10.31 -7.84
N LYS A 134 17.09 11.49 -7.79
CA LYS A 134 16.73 12.57 -6.84
C LYS A 134 15.31 13.07 -7.06
N GLU A 135 14.74 12.91 -8.25
CA GLU A 135 13.32 13.21 -8.50
C GLU A 135 12.40 12.42 -7.56
N LEU A 136 12.77 11.18 -7.22
CA LEU A 136 12.01 10.32 -6.30
C LEU A 136 12.08 10.76 -4.84
N LEU A 137 13.09 11.56 -4.47
CA LEU A 137 13.28 12.08 -3.12
C LEU A 137 12.56 13.42 -2.95
N ASN A 138 12.66 14.30 -3.95
CA ASN A 138 12.07 15.64 -3.92
C ASN A 138 10.53 15.61 -4.01
N GLU A 139 9.95 14.60 -4.67
CA GLU A 139 8.50 14.40 -4.71
C GLU A 139 7.90 14.03 -3.34
N ARG A 140 8.71 13.50 -2.40
CA ARG A 140 8.28 13.10 -1.05
C ARG A 140 7.96 14.28 -0.15
N GLU A 141 8.67 15.40 -0.31
CA GLU A 141 8.58 16.55 0.61
C GLU A 141 7.36 17.44 0.34
N LYS A 142 6.77 17.34 -0.85
CA LYS A 142 5.68 18.23 -1.30
C LYS A 142 4.27 17.73 -0.97
N ARG A 143 4.08 16.44 -0.69
CA ARG A 143 2.74 15.79 -0.65
C ARG A 143 2.15 15.59 0.75
N CYS A 144 2.92 15.89 1.80
CA CYS A 144 2.49 15.73 3.20
C CYS A 144 2.11 17.07 3.88
N LYS A 145 1.65 18.08 3.13
CA LYS A 145 1.13 19.33 3.68
C LYS A 145 -0.37 19.44 3.44
#